data_AF-A0A268EZU1-F1
#
_entry.id   AF-A0A268EZU1-F1
#
_cell.length_a   1.000
_cell.length_b   1.000
_cell.length_c   1.000
_cell.angle_alpha   90.00
_cell.angle_beta   90.00
_cell.angle_gamma   90.00
#
_symmetry.space_group_name_H-M   'P 1'
#
loop_
_entity.id
_entity.type
_entity.pdbx_description
1 polymer ?
#
loop_
_entity_poly.entity_id
_entity_poly.type
_entity_poly.pdbx_seq_one_letter_code
_entity_poly.pdbx_strand_id
1 'polypeptide(L)'
;MMSHTGTELQSFHNRYQSEQDCMEALIAMKWPSGFICPRCNHTGCSRLSSRRIPLFECGRCKHQTSALVGTIFEGTRLPLLKWFIALDLFLLPDGISATRLCQVIDVTYKTAWLMLHKIRHAALYFDARELLYGDVKVNSDQYGRNPSRCTVSHPHASAVVAGCTVDEAGEPQQVIIRLVPQSRGTDKKAARRDLTAFIDEHVDRLSSDVGLFPQAFRLYTPLRNVVREAWKSLTSTYGALELKHLQAYLSEYTGRRWLRLSETEESMGQKLLKMCVTVPRISYRQLIARQCNPSLAAVA
;
A
#
# COMPACT_ATOMS: atom_id res chain seq x y z
N MET A 1 -22.52 -16.82 10.74
CA MET A 1 -21.36 -16.13 11.34
C MET A 1 -21.42 -14.64 10.96
N MET A 2 -22.28 -13.87 11.63
CA MET A 2 -22.54 -12.44 11.34
C MET A 2 -22.42 -11.62 12.63
N SER A 3 -21.22 -11.54 13.21
CA SER A 3 -21.02 -10.88 14.51
C SER A 3 -19.82 -9.93 14.59
N HIS A 4 -19.02 -9.77 13.53
CA HIS A 4 -17.79 -8.96 13.57
C HIS A 4 -17.93 -7.53 13.03
N THR A 5 -19.01 -7.22 12.28
CA THR A 5 -19.17 -5.90 11.65
C THR A 5 -19.45 -4.77 12.64
N GLY A 6 -20.09 -5.08 13.78
CA GLY A 6 -20.45 -4.06 14.78
C GLY A 6 -19.24 -3.46 15.51
N THR A 7 -18.27 -4.29 15.89
CA THR A 7 -17.09 -3.86 16.63
C THR A 7 -16.07 -3.15 15.73
N GLU A 8 -15.93 -3.59 14.47
CA GLU A 8 -15.03 -3.00 13.47
C GLU A 8 -15.41 -1.56 13.08
N LEU A 9 -16.72 -1.24 13.04
CA LEU A 9 -17.22 0.12 12.77
C LEU A 9 -17.22 1.01 14.02
N GLN A 10 -17.25 0.43 15.22
CA GLN A 10 -17.28 1.20 16.48
C GLN A 10 -15.96 1.93 16.76
N SER A 11 -14.80 1.35 16.42
CA SER A 11 -13.51 2.04 16.55
C SER A 11 -13.39 3.24 15.61
N PHE A 12 -13.94 3.15 14.39
CA PHE A 12 -14.00 4.24 13.41
C PHE A 12 -14.76 5.47 13.95
N HIS A 13 -15.91 5.23 14.56
CA HIS A 13 -16.80 6.28 15.06
C HIS A 13 -16.19 7.17 16.13
N ASN A 14 -15.03 6.80 16.71
CA ASN A 14 -14.39 7.58 17.76
C ASN A 14 -13.47 8.69 17.23
N ARG A 15 -12.94 8.58 15.99
CA ARG A 15 -11.90 9.50 15.49
C ARG A 15 -12.39 10.59 14.54
N TYR A 16 -13.27 10.24 13.61
CA TYR A 16 -13.83 11.20 12.64
C TYR A 16 -15.34 11.03 12.62
N GLN A 17 -16.05 12.03 13.11
CA GLN A 17 -17.50 11.96 13.28
C GLN A 17 -18.24 12.69 12.15
N SER A 18 -17.54 13.56 11.42
CA SER A 18 -18.12 14.35 10.34
C SER A 18 -17.22 14.44 9.10
N GLU A 19 -17.83 14.81 7.97
CA GLU A 19 -17.09 15.13 6.75
C GLU A 19 -16.14 16.33 6.94
N GLN A 20 -16.48 17.25 7.86
CA GLN A 20 -15.64 18.38 8.20
C GLN A 20 -14.34 17.93 8.89
N ASP A 21 -14.43 16.99 9.85
CA ASP A 21 -13.25 16.47 10.57
C ASP A 21 -12.29 15.79 9.58
N CYS A 22 -12.82 14.99 8.66
CA CYS A 22 -12.03 14.39 7.59
C CYS A 22 -11.35 15.45 6.72
N MET A 23 -12.04 16.57 6.42
CA MET A 23 -11.46 17.64 5.61
C MET A 23 -10.34 18.38 6.34
N GLU A 24 -10.52 18.71 7.62
CA GLU A 24 -9.45 19.34 8.42
C GLU A 24 -8.24 18.42 8.57
N ALA A 25 -8.46 17.12 8.77
CA ALA A 25 -7.37 16.14 8.81
C ALA A 25 -6.58 16.09 7.49
N LEU A 26 -7.26 16.15 6.34
CA LEU A 26 -6.60 16.23 5.03
C LEU A 26 -5.83 17.54 4.83
N ILE A 27 -6.38 18.67 5.28
CA ILE A 27 -5.72 19.98 5.23
C ILE A 27 -4.44 19.94 6.07
N ALA A 28 -4.52 19.49 7.32
CA ALA A 28 -3.38 19.39 8.23
C ALA A 28 -2.30 18.44 7.68
N MET A 29 -2.70 17.33 7.06
CA MET A 29 -1.76 16.37 6.49
C MET A 29 -1.06 16.91 5.23
N LYS A 30 -1.78 17.65 4.39
CA LYS A 30 -1.24 18.22 3.15
C LYS A 30 -0.33 19.41 3.41
N TRP A 31 -0.72 20.24 4.37
CA TRP A 31 -0.11 21.53 4.66
C TRP A 31 0.18 21.64 6.16
N PRO A 32 1.14 20.84 6.68
CA PRO A 32 1.43 20.77 8.12
C PRO A 32 1.92 22.10 8.70
N SER A 33 2.55 22.94 7.87
CA SER A 33 3.06 24.27 8.24
C SER A 33 2.22 25.42 7.69
N GLY A 34 0.97 25.14 7.29
CA GLY A 34 0.09 26.10 6.63
C GLY A 34 0.10 25.98 5.11
N PHE A 35 -0.84 26.69 4.47
CA PHE A 35 -1.08 26.61 3.03
C PHE A 35 0.19 26.93 2.22
N ILE A 36 0.41 26.17 1.14
CA ILE A 36 1.43 26.47 0.14
C ILE A 36 0.76 26.42 -1.23
N CYS A 37 0.79 27.54 -1.97
CA CYS A 37 0.22 27.62 -3.29
C CYS A 37 0.96 26.71 -4.27
N PRO A 38 0.27 25.78 -4.96
CA PRO A 38 0.93 24.86 -5.90
C PRO A 38 1.46 25.53 -7.18
N ARG A 39 1.16 26.81 -7.41
CA ARG A 39 1.63 27.56 -8.59
C ARG A 39 2.79 28.50 -8.32
N CYS A 40 2.84 29.12 -7.15
CA CYS A 40 3.82 30.19 -6.87
C CYS A 40 4.49 30.08 -5.49
N ASN A 41 4.24 28.99 -4.75
CA ASN A 41 4.77 28.70 -3.42
C ASN A 41 4.50 29.78 -2.35
N HIS A 42 3.63 30.74 -2.62
CA HIS A 42 3.20 31.73 -1.63
C HIS A 42 2.32 31.06 -0.56
N THR A 43 2.52 31.46 0.70
CA THR A 43 1.89 30.84 1.87
C THR A 43 0.60 31.52 2.32
N GLY A 44 0.38 32.78 1.91
CA GLY A 44 -0.87 33.49 2.20
C GLY A 44 -2.04 33.01 1.34
N CYS A 45 -3.17 32.73 1.99
CA CYS A 45 -4.42 32.40 1.30
C CYS A 45 -5.67 32.87 2.03
N SER A 46 -6.76 32.99 1.28
CA SER A 46 -8.12 33.10 1.80
C SER A 46 -8.83 31.76 1.65
N ARG A 47 -9.44 31.26 2.75
CA ARG A 47 -10.21 30.01 2.76
C ARG A 47 -11.67 30.30 2.43
N LEU A 48 -12.16 29.69 1.36
CA LEU A 48 -13.54 29.78 0.89
C LEU A 48 -14.30 28.51 1.29
N SER A 49 -15.06 28.58 2.38
CA SER A 49 -15.75 27.42 2.99
C SER A 49 -17.25 27.32 2.65
N SER A 50 -17.76 28.10 1.70
CA SER A 50 -19.19 28.09 1.31
C SER A 50 -19.62 26.85 0.51
N ARG A 51 -18.70 25.92 0.24
CA ARG A 51 -18.92 24.68 -0.52
C ARG A 51 -18.51 23.49 0.34
N ARG A 52 -19.04 22.30 0.05
CA ARG A 52 -18.66 21.03 0.72
C ARG A 52 -17.15 20.82 0.79
N ILE A 53 -16.44 21.08 -0.31
CA ILE A 53 -14.97 21.03 -0.36
C ILE A 53 -14.46 22.47 -0.35
N PRO A 54 -13.85 22.95 0.75
CA PRO A 54 -13.28 24.29 0.81
C PRO A 54 -12.20 24.50 -0.25
N LEU A 55 -12.18 25.72 -0.80
CA LEU A 55 -11.14 26.20 -1.69
C LEU A 55 -10.21 27.16 -0.95
N PHE A 56 -8.96 27.16 -1.36
CA PHE A 56 -7.91 28.04 -0.86
C PHE A 56 -7.45 28.91 -2.03
N GLU A 57 -7.72 30.21 -1.94
CA GLU A 57 -7.29 31.18 -2.94
C GLU A 57 -5.96 31.80 -2.50
N CYS A 58 -4.94 31.69 -3.34
CA CYS A 58 -3.65 32.29 -3.08
C CYS A 58 -3.74 33.82 -3.07
N GLY A 59 -3.22 34.46 -2.02
CA GLY A 59 -3.20 35.92 -1.89
C GLY A 59 -2.43 36.64 -3.00
N ARG A 60 -1.41 35.97 -3.58
CA ARG A 60 -0.50 36.52 -4.59
C ARG A 60 -0.96 36.30 -6.03
N CYS A 61 -1.13 35.04 -6.45
CA CYS A 61 -1.45 34.72 -7.85
C CYS A 61 -2.94 34.45 -8.10
N LYS A 62 -3.79 34.59 -7.08
CA LYS A 62 -5.25 34.34 -7.14
C LYS A 62 -5.66 32.94 -7.60
N HIS A 63 -4.70 32.00 -7.66
CA HIS A 63 -4.99 30.62 -7.99
C HIS A 63 -5.80 29.96 -6.85
N GLN A 64 -6.91 29.33 -7.21
CA GLN A 64 -7.74 28.54 -6.30
C GLN A 64 -7.38 27.07 -6.40
N THR A 65 -7.20 26.43 -5.24
CA THR A 65 -6.95 24.98 -5.14
C THR A 65 -7.71 24.41 -3.94
N SER A 66 -7.77 23.09 -3.80
CA SER A 66 -8.34 22.43 -2.62
C SER A 66 -7.33 21.49 -1.97
N ALA A 67 -7.60 21.07 -0.75
CA ALA A 67 -6.79 20.05 -0.08
C ALA A 67 -6.79 18.71 -0.85
N LEU A 68 -7.81 18.44 -1.68
CA LEU A 68 -7.89 17.19 -2.43
C LEU A 68 -7.03 17.16 -3.70
N VAL A 69 -6.70 18.33 -4.28
CA VAL A 69 -5.93 18.41 -5.54
C VAL A 69 -4.53 17.84 -5.37
N GLY A 70 -4.05 17.02 -6.30
CA GLY A 70 -2.75 16.37 -6.22
C GLY A 70 -2.68 15.20 -5.23
N THR A 71 -3.83 14.69 -4.79
CA THR A 71 -3.93 13.52 -3.89
C THR A 71 -4.75 12.42 -4.54
N ILE A 72 -4.79 11.22 -3.94
CA ILE A 72 -5.67 10.14 -4.43
C ILE A 72 -7.17 10.50 -4.36
N PHE A 73 -7.53 11.47 -3.51
CA PHE A 73 -8.90 11.95 -3.30
C PHE A 73 -9.34 12.98 -4.36
N GLU A 74 -8.42 13.43 -5.23
CA GLU A 74 -8.74 14.42 -6.25
C GLU A 74 -9.91 13.95 -7.14
N GLY A 75 -10.89 14.84 -7.30
CA GLY A 75 -12.07 14.60 -8.14
C GLY A 75 -13.10 13.66 -7.50
N THR A 76 -12.97 13.28 -6.22
CA THR A 76 -13.98 12.46 -5.55
C THR A 76 -15.31 13.19 -5.41
N ARG A 77 -16.39 12.50 -5.80
CA ARG A 77 -17.78 12.90 -5.49
C ARG A 77 -18.32 12.20 -4.24
N LEU A 78 -17.59 11.23 -3.70
CA LEU A 78 -17.97 10.56 -2.47
C LEU A 78 -17.75 11.47 -1.25
N PRO A 79 -18.56 11.32 -0.20
CA PRO A 79 -18.27 11.90 1.10
C PRO A 79 -16.89 11.46 1.59
N LEU A 80 -16.12 12.38 2.19
CA LEU A 80 -14.80 12.04 2.71
C LEU A 80 -14.87 10.99 3.83
N LEU A 81 -15.95 10.98 4.60
CA LEU A 81 -16.19 9.98 5.64
C LEU A 81 -16.09 8.54 5.10
N LYS A 82 -16.64 8.27 3.90
CA LYS A 82 -16.54 6.95 3.25
C LYS A 82 -15.10 6.57 2.90
N TRP A 83 -14.26 7.54 2.55
CA TRP A 83 -12.84 7.31 2.31
C TRP A 83 -12.11 6.96 3.59
N PHE A 84 -12.38 7.66 4.68
CA PHE A 84 -11.77 7.39 5.97
C PHE A 84 -12.19 6.01 6.50
N ILE A 85 -13.46 5.63 6.38
CA ILE A 85 -13.92 4.27 6.70
C ILE A 85 -13.14 3.23 5.87
N ALA A 86 -12.94 3.49 4.57
CA ALA A 86 -12.18 2.59 3.72
C ALA A 86 -10.69 2.48 4.11
N LEU A 87 -10.07 3.57 4.60
CA LEU A 87 -8.69 3.54 5.10
C LEU A 87 -8.56 2.69 6.37
N ASP A 88 -9.49 2.84 7.32
CA ASP A 88 -9.44 2.09 8.57
C ASP A 88 -9.73 0.60 8.36
N LEU A 89 -10.71 0.28 7.50
CA LEU A 89 -10.98 -1.11 7.10
C LEU A 89 -9.83 -1.73 6.28
N PHE A 90 -9.07 -0.91 5.55
CA PHE A 90 -7.87 -1.36 4.86
C PHE A 90 -6.79 -1.80 5.86
N LEU A 91 -6.69 -1.15 7.03
CA LEU A 91 -5.67 -1.46 8.05
C LEU A 91 -5.94 -2.73 8.86
N LEU A 92 -7.13 -3.33 8.73
CA LEU A 92 -7.47 -4.59 9.41
C LEU A 92 -6.39 -5.67 9.20
N PRO A 93 -6.18 -6.60 10.15
CA PRO A 93 -5.18 -7.67 10.05
C PRO A 93 -5.26 -8.48 8.76
N ASP A 94 -6.46 -8.79 8.30
CA ASP A 94 -6.72 -9.52 7.05
C ASP A 94 -6.99 -8.60 5.85
N GLY A 95 -7.12 -7.29 6.08
CA GLY A 95 -7.55 -6.32 5.09
C GLY A 95 -9.04 -6.46 4.79
N ILE A 96 -9.53 -5.72 3.78
CA ILE A 96 -10.93 -5.77 3.37
C ILE A 96 -11.07 -6.01 1.87
N SER A 97 -11.96 -6.94 1.51
CA SER A 97 -12.32 -7.19 0.12
C SER A 97 -13.22 -6.09 -0.44
N ALA A 98 -13.15 -5.86 -1.76
CA ALA A 98 -14.00 -4.85 -2.41
C ALA A 98 -15.50 -5.14 -2.23
N THR A 99 -15.89 -6.42 -2.16
CA THR A 99 -17.27 -6.85 -1.91
C THR A 99 -17.73 -6.50 -0.50
N ARG A 100 -16.88 -6.72 0.52
CA ARG A 100 -17.25 -6.35 1.90
C ARG A 100 -17.25 -4.83 2.07
N LEU A 101 -16.27 -4.14 1.49
CA LEU A 101 -16.23 -2.68 1.55
C LEU A 101 -17.48 -2.07 0.90
N CYS A 102 -17.91 -2.55 -0.27
CA CYS A 102 -19.06 -1.99 -0.96
C CYS A 102 -20.36 -2.09 -0.14
N GLN A 103 -20.51 -3.16 0.66
CA GLN A 103 -21.61 -3.33 1.60
C GLN A 103 -21.50 -2.37 2.80
N VAL A 104 -20.30 -2.25 3.38
CA VAL A 104 -20.08 -1.43 4.59
C VAL A 104 -20.29 0.06 4.32
N ILE A 105 -19.73 0.60 3.23
CA ILE A 105 -19.82 2.03 2.93
C ILE A 105 -20.96 2.37 1.96
N ASP A 106 -21.82 1.40 1.62
CA ASP A 106 -22.95 1.54 0.70
C ASP A 106 -22.57 2.27 -0.61
N VAL A 107 -21.77 1.59 -1.44
CA VAL A 107 -21.36 2.05 -2.77
C VAL A 107 -21.35 0.89 -3.75
N THR A 108 -21.24 1.18 -5.04
CA THR A 108 -21.06 0.10 -6.03
C THR A 108 -19.75 -0.65 -5.83
N TYR A 109 -19.72 -1.94 -6.19
CA TYR A 109 -18.49 -2.74 -6.19
C TYR A 109 -17.34 -2.04 -6.96
N LYS A 110 -17.64 -1.46 -8.13
CA LYS A 110 -16.64 -0.76 -8.96
C LYS A 110 -16.02 0.42 -8.22
N THR A 111 -16.83 1.15 -7.46
CA THR A 111 -16.39 2.26 -6.61
C THR A 111 -15.49 1.76 -5.49
N ALA A 112 -15.92 0.76 -4.73
CA ALA A 112 -15.14 0.17 -3.63
C ALA A 112 -13.80 -0.40 -4.14
N TRP A 113 -13.82 -1.11 -5.27
CA TRP A 113 -12.64 -1.63 -5.93
C TRP A 113 -11.66 -0.50 -6.30
N LEU A 114 -12.16 0.57 -6.94
CA LEU A 114 -11.32 1.71 -7.31
C LEU A 114 -10.72 2.42 -6.10
N MET A 115 -11.50 2.59 -5.02
CA MET A 115 -11.01 3.17 -3.76
C MET A 115 -9.86 2.36 -3.19
N LEU A 116 -10.04 1.04 -3.04
CA LEU A 116 -9.00 0.18 -2.50
C LEU A 116 -7.76 0.16 -3.40
N HIS A 117 -7.91 0.15 -4.73
CA HIS A 117 -6.76 0.20 -5.64
C HIS A 117 -5.98 1.52 -5.56
N LYS A 118 -6.66 2.65 -5.34
CA LYS A 118 -5.99 3.92 -5.07
C LYS A 118 -5.23 3.91 -3.75
N ILE A 119 -5.79 3.31 -2.70
CA ILE A 119 -5.12 3.16 -1.39
C ILE A 119 -3.91 2.24 -1.52
N ARG A 120 -4.05 1.09 -2.20
CA ARG A 120 -2.93 0.18 -2.52
C ARG A 120 -1.82 0.88 -3.27
N HIS A 121 -2.17 1.67 -4.28
CA HIS A 121 -1.20 2.46 -5.04
C HIS A 121 -0.44 3.45 -4.15
N ALA A 122 -1.14 4.10 -3.21
CA ALA A 122 -0.49 5.01 -2.27
C ALA A 122 0.50 4.28 -1.34
N ALA A 123 0.11 3.12 -0.80
CA ALA A 123 0.98 2.29 0.03
C ALA A 123 2.20 1.77 -0.74
N LEU A 124 1.98 1.27 -1.98
CA LEU A 124 3.03 0.81 -2.90
C LEU A 124 4.08 1.89 -3.20
N TYR A 125 3.63 3.12 -3.45
CA TYR A 125 4.52 4.22 -3.79
C TYR A 125 5.47 4.57 -2.64
N PHE A 126 5.01 4.42 -1.40
CA PHE A 126 5.85 4.60 -0.21
C PHE A 126 6.81 3.43 0.01
N ASP A 127 6.33 2.20 -0.15
CA ASP A 127 7.16 0.98 -0.09
C ASP A 127 8.33 1.05 -1.09
N ALA A 128 8.08 1.59 -2.29
CA ALA A 128 9.12 1.79 -3.31
C ALA A 128 10.15 2.89 -2.97
N ARG A 129 9.87 3.77 -2.01
CA ARG A 129 10.79 4.86 -1.61
C ARG A 129 11.61 4.51 -0.36
N GLU A 130 11.11 3.60 0.48
CA GLU A 130 11.81 3.16 1.69
C GLU A 130 12.65 1.93 1.37
N LEU A 131 13.95 2.14 1.15
CA LEU A 131 14.90 1.06 0.96
C LEU A 131 15.12 0.28 2.27
N LEU A 132 15.35 -1.02 2.15
CA LEU A 132 15.83 -1.86 3.24
C LEU A 132 17.26 -1.44 3.61
N TYR A 133 17.54 -1.29 4.90
CA TYR A 133 18.85 -0.90 5.43
C TYR A 133 19.26 -1.80 6.62
N GLY A 134 20.54 -1.77 7.03
CA GLY A 134 21.05 -2.62 8.12
C GLY A 134 21.27 -4.08 7.70
N ASP A 135 20.95 -5.04 8.57
CA ASP A 135 21.09 -6.47 8.22
C ASP A 135 19.89 -6.93 7.36
N VAL A 136 20.15 -7.14 6.08
CA VAL A 136 19.13 -7.48 5.09
C VAL A 136 19.26 -8.93 4.65
N LYS A 137 18.19 -9.70 4.77
CA LYS A 137 18.11 -11.09 4.28
C LYS A 137 17.23 -11.15 3.04
N VAL A 138 17.72 -11.76 1.97
CA VAL A 138 16.98 -11.92 0.70
C VAL A 138 16.79 -13.38 0.35
N ASN A 139 15.53 -13.80 0.17
CA ASN A 139 15.11 -15.14 -0.21
C ASN A 139 14.49 -15.14 -1.62
N SER A 140 14.64 -16.26 -2.33
CA SER A 140 13.80 -16.60 -3.48
C SER A 140 12.79 -17.69 -3.12
N ASP A 141 11.49 -17.46 -3.31
CA ASP A 141 10.44 -18.44 -3.04
C ASP A 141 9.42 -18.51 -4.19
N GLN A 142 8.39 -19.34 -4.04
CA GLN A 142 7.31 -19.52 -5.00
C GLN A 142 5.96 -19.17 -4.37
N TYR A 143 5.28 -18.20 -4.97
CA TYR A 143 3.89 -17.89 -4.68
C TYR A 143 2.98 -18.99 -5.24
N GLY A 144 1.95 -19.39 -4.49
CA GLY A 144 0.97 -20.39 -4.92
C GLY A 144 1.47 -21.83 -4.82
N ARG A 145 2.31 -22.15 -3.82
CA ARG A 145 2.65 -23.53 -3.47
C ARG A 145 2.13 -23.86 -2.08
N ASN A 146 1.12 -24.75 -2.01
CA ASN A 146 0.63 -25.25 -0.73
C ASN A 146 1.63 -26.29 -0.15
N PRO A 147 2.19 -26.10 1.06
CA PRO A 147 3.14 -27.05 1.64
C PRO A 147 2.55 -28.42 1.95
N SER A 148 1.24 -28.51 2.25
CA SER A 148 0.59 -29.77 2.66
C SER A 148 0.15 -30.65 1.49
N ARG A 149 0.22 -30.16 0.25
CA ARG A 149 -0.06 -30.93 -0.97
C ARG A 149 1.14 -30.83 -1.91
N CYS A 150 2.17 -31.63 -1.62
CA CYS A 150 3.46 -31.60 -2.32
C CYS A 150 3.45 -31.98 -3.81
N THR A 151 2.32 -32.30 -4.43
CA THR A 151 2.29 -32.93 -5.76
C THR A 151 1.75 -32.09 -6.92
N VAL A 152 1.07 -30.95 -6.67
CA VAL A 152 0.49 -30.16 -7.77
C VAL A 152 0.88 -28.69 -7.66
N SER A 153 1.82 -28.28 -8.49
CA SER A 153 2.14 -26.87 -8.71
C SER A 153 0.89 -26.19 -9.29
N HIS A 154 0.32 -25.19 -8.61
CA HIS A 154 -0.85 -24.48 -9.13
C HIS A 154 -0.51 -23.86 -10.52
N PRO A 155 -1.46 -23.81 -11.47
CA PRO A 155 -1.23 -23.27 -12.81
C PRO A 155 -0.70 -21.82 -12.82
N HIS A 156 -0.95 -21.08 -11.73
CA HIS A 156 -0.54 -19.69 -11.54
C HIS A 156 0.64 -19.51 -10.57
N ALA A 157 1.35 -20.58 -10.23
CA ALA A 157 2.53 -20.48 -9.36
C ALA A 157 3.57 -19.55 -10.00
N SER A 158 3.97 -18.51 -9.26
CA SER A 158 4.87 -17.48 -9.74
C SER A 158 6.05 -17.34 -8.79
N ALA A 159 7.25 -17.17 -9.34
CA ALA A 159 8.43 -16.92 -8.52
C ALA A 159 8.32 -15.55 -7.84
N VAL A 160 8.76 -15.48 -6.59
CA VAL A 160 8.86 -14.25 -5.81
C VAL A 160 10.26 -14.10 -5.25
N VAL A 161 10.73 -12.86 -5.19
CA VAL A 161 11.89 -12.46 -4.40
C VAL A 161 11.36 -11.68 -3.20
N ALA A 162 11.77 -12.08 -2.01
CA ALA A 162 11.43 -11.39 -0.78
C ALA A 162 12.70 -10.93 -0.08
N GLY A 163 12.71 -9.72 0.44
CA GLY A 163 13.78 -9.17 1.26
C GLY A 163 13.22 -8.65 2.57
N CYS A 164 14.00 -8.73 3.64
CA CYS A 164 13.64 -8.09 4.90
C CYS A 164 14.83 -7.51 5.64
N THR A 165 14.59 -6.43 6.39
CA THR A 165 15.48 -6.01 7.48
C THR A 165 15.22 -6.88 8.69
N VAL A 166 16.29 -7.21 9.42
CA VAL A 166 16.26 -8.08 10.59
C VAL A 166 16.66 -7.31 11.83
N ASP A 167 15.97 -7.56 12.94
CA ASP A 167 16.30 -6.99 14.24
C ASP A 167 17.36 -7.81 15.00
N GLU A 168 17.75 -7.35 16.20
CA GLU A 168 18.72 -8.04 17.04
C GLU A 168 18.26 -9.46 17.46
N ALA A 169 16.95 -9.71 17.49
CA ALA A 169 16.37 -11.02 17.80
C ALA A 169 16.37 -11.97 16.60
N GLY A 170 16.72 -11.48 15.41
CA GLY A 170 16.67 -12.29 14.20
C GLY A 170 15.26 -12.42 13.62
N GLU A 171 14.36 -11.46 13.87
CA GLU A 171 12.99 -11.42 13.34
C GLU A 171 12.82 -10.37 12.22
N PRO A 172 11.96 -10.63 11.21
CA PRO A 172 11.79 -9.75 10.07
C PRO A 172 10.88 -8.55 10.41
N GLN A 173 11.45 -7.35 10.31
CA GLN A 173 10.74 -6.08 10.51
C GLN A 173 10.12 -5.57 9.19
N GLN A 174 10.87 -4.80 8.42
CA GLN A 174 10.43 -4.33 7.11
C GLN A 174 10.60 -5.46 6.10
N VAL A 175 9.55 -5.78 5.35
CA VAL A 175 9.55 -6.88 4.38
C VAL A 175 9.05 -6.35 3.05
N ILE A 176 9.76 -6.66 1.96
CA ILE A 176 9.35 -6.34 0.60
C ILE A 176 9.24 -7.64 -0.19
N ILE A 177 8.12 -7.85 -0.88
CA ILE A 177 7.87 -9.04 -1.71
C ILE A 177 7.60 -8.59 -3.15
N ARG A 178 8.42 -9.08 -4.09
CA ARG A 178 8.32 -8.79 -5.52
C ARG A 178 8.06 -10.05 -6.33
N LEU A 179 7.07 -9.98 -7.22
CA LEU A 179 6.86 -10.99 -8.25
C LEU A 179 7.95 -10.89 -9.31
N VAL A 180 8.51 -12.04 -9.65
CA VAL A 180 9.41 -12.17 -10.79
C VAL A 180 8.56 -12.35 -12.04
N PRO A 181 8.74 -11.52 -13.09
CA PRO A 181 8.07 -11.72 -14.36
C PRO A 181 8.38 -13.13 -14.91
N GLN A 182 7.34 -13.90 -15.24
CA GLN A 182 7.56 -15.24 -15.80
C GLN A 182 8.26 -15.12 -17.16
N SER A 183 9.51 -15.57 -17.27
CA SER A 183 10.10 -15.90 -18.56
C SER A 183 9.36 -17.10 -19.16
N ARG A 184 9.23 -17.18 -20.49
CA ARG A 184 8.52 -18.24 -21.25
C ARG A 184 9.10 -19.68 -21.10
N GLY A 185 9.77 -19.98 -19.99
CA GLY A 185 10.39 -21.27 -19.68
C GLY A 185 9.76 -21.95 -18.45
N THR A 186 10.03 -23.24 -18.32
CA THR A 186 9.57 -24.13 -17.23
C THR A 186 10.20 -23.82 -15.86
N ASP A 187 11.18 -22.92 -15.78
CA ASP A 187 11.82 -22.53 -14.52
C ASP A 187 10.93 -21.58 -13.72
N LYS A 188 10.23 -22.16 -12.74
CA LYS A 188 9.40 -21.46 -11.75
C LYS A 188 10.23 -20.86 -10.61
N LYS A 189 11.50 -20.53 -10.83
CA LYS A 189 12.43 -20.03 -9.79
C LYS A 189 13.02 -18.68 -10.20
N ALA A 190 13.26 -17.81 -9.22
CA ALA A 190 13.98 -16.57 -9.45
C ALA A 190 15.44 -16.88 -9.83
N ALA A 191 15.93 -16.27 -10.89
CA ALA A 191 17.32 -16.36 -11.30
C ALA A 191 18.18 -15.39 -10.47
N ARG A 192 19.50 -15.59 -10.48
CA ARG A 192 20.45 -14.74 -9.75
C ARG A 192 20.35 -13.26 -10.16
N ARG A 193 20.03 -13.01 -11.43
CA ARG A 193 19.76 -11.65 -11.97
C ARG A 193 18.55 -10.98 -11.31
N ASP A 194 17.53 -11.75 -10.96
CA ASP A 194 16.30 -11.22 -10.36
C ASP A 194 16.54 -10.84 -8.90
N LEU A 195 17.35 -11.62 -8.18
CA LEU A 195 17.82 -11.26 -6.84
C LEU A 195 18.71 -10.01 -6.89
N THR A 196 19.60 -9.91 -7.88
CA THR A 196 20.46 -8.73 -8.04
C THR A 196 19.61 -7.49 -8.32
N ALA A 197 18.70 -7.56 -9.30
CA ALA A 197 17.77 -6.47 -9.59
C ALA A 197 16.95 -6.04 -8.36
N PHE A 198 16.51 -7.00 -7.54
CA PHE A 198 15.81 -6.70 -6.29
C PHE A 198 16.68 -5.89 -5.32
N ILE A 199 17.93 -6.30 -5.11
CA ILE A 199 18.87 -5.61 -4.20
C ILE A 199 19.10 -4.18 -4.70
N ASP A 200 19.33 -4.01 -6.00
CA ASP A 200 19.64 -2.72 -6.61
C ASP A 200 18.48 -1.73 -6.50
N GLU A 201 17.25 -2.22 -6.53
CA GLU A 201 16.05 -1.40 -6.48
C GLU A 201 15.54 -1.16 -5.04
N HIS A 202 15.78 -2.08 -4.10
CA HIS A 202 15.10 -2.10 -2.80
C HIS A 202 16.02 -2.13 -1.58
N VAL A 203 17.34 -2.19 -1.74
CA VAL A 203 18.29 -2.24 -0.63
C VAL A 203 19.26 -1.07 -0.72
N ASP A 204 19.47 -0.36 0.39
CA ASP A 204 20.51 0.64 0.49
C ASP A 204 21.88 -0.05 0.64
N ARG A 205 22.58 -0.16 -0.48
CA ARG A 205 23.90 -0.80 -0.56
C ARG A 205 24.97 -0.15 0.32
N LEU A 206 24.81 1.13 0.69
CA LEU A 206 25.82 1.86 1.45
C LEU A 206 25.73 1.60 2.95
N SER A 207 24.54 1.23 3.43
CA SER A 207 24.24 1.09 4.87
C SER A 207 23.83 -0.33 5.27
N SER A 208 23.93 -1.31 4.37
CA SER A 208 23.49 -2.69 4.60
C SER A 208 24.55 -3.76 4.46
N ASP A 209 24.46 -4.77 5.33
CA ASP A 209 25.03 -6.10 5.09
C ASP A 209 23.94 -7.01 4.51
N VAL A 210 24.21 -7.67 3.38
CA VAL A 210 23.19 -8.39 2.60
C VAL A 210 23.47 -9.88 2.58
N GLY A 211 22.64 -10.65 3.32
CA GLY A 211 22.60 -12.10 3.28
C GLY A 211 21.73 -12.61 2.12
N LEU A 212 22.34 -13.31 1.15
CA LEU A 212 21.64 -13.93 0.03
C LEU A 212 21.36 -15.41 0.23
N PHE A 213 20.10 -15.80 0.11
CA PHE A 213 19.64 -17.18 0.28
C PHE A 213 18.86 -17.66 -0.94
N PRO A 214 19.55 -17.99 -2.05
CA PRO A 214 18.91 -18.34 -3.33
C PRO A 214 18.42 -19.81 -3.40
N GLN A 215 18.74 -20.64 -2.42
CA GLN A 215 18.45 -22.09 -2.46
C GLN A 215 17.45 -22.50 -1.40
N ALA A 216 16.50 -23.37 -1.79
CA ALA A 216 15.39 -23.84 -0.93
C ALA A 216 15.81 -24.45 0.42
N PHE A 217 17.03 -24.99 0.52
CA PHE A 217 17.58 -25.61 1.73
C PHE A 217 18.39 -24.64 2.61
N ARG A 218 18.64 -23.42 2.14
CA ARG A 218 19.32 -22.35 2.88
C ARG A 218 18.44 -21.10 3.03
N LEU A 219 17.12 -21.21 2.85
CA LEU A 219 16.23 -20.04 3.01
C LEU A 219 16.25 -19.59 4.47
N TYR A 220 16.28 -18.28 4.67
CA TYR A 220 16.05 -17.70 5.98
C TYR A 220 14.58 -17.95 6.39
N THR A 221 14.39 -18.83 7.38
CA THR A 221 13.08 -19.41 7.75
C THR A 221 12.03 -18.37 8.16
N PRO A 222 12.35 -17.32 8.97
CA PRO A 222 11.37 -16.32 9.36
C PRO A 222 10.75 -15.59 8.16
N LEU A 223 11.58 -15.13 7.22
CA LEU A 223 11.09 -14.49 5.99
C LEU A 223 10.23 -15.43 5.12
N ARG A 224 10.59 -16.72 5.07
CA ARG A 224 9.78 -17.73 4.37
C ARG A 224 8.39 -17.89 5.00
N ASN A 225 8.29 -17.79 6.33
CA ASN A 225 7.00 -17.84 7.02
C ASN A 225 6.14 -16.62 6.68
N VAL A 226 6.73 -15.42 6.60
CA VAL A 226 6.02 -14.21 6.18
C VAL A 226 5.43 -14.35 4.78
N VAL A 227 6.18 -14.88 3.80
CA VAL A 227 5.67 -15.10 2.43
C VAL A 227 4.48 -16.07 2.43
N ARG A 228 4.50 -17.10 3.28
CA ARG A 228 3.39 -18.07 3.41
C ARG A 228 2.17 -17.47 4.09
N GLU A 229 2.37 -16.66 5.13
CA GLU A 229 1.31 -15.95 5.83
C GLU A 229 0.64 -14.94 4.89
N ALA A 230 1.43 -14.22 4.08
CA ALA A 230 0.92 -13.36 3.02
C ALA A 230 0.00 -14.14 2.08
N TRP A 231 0.45 -15.30 1.60
CA TRP A 231 -0.36 -16.14 0.71
C TRP A 231 -1.67 -16.61 1.36
N LYS A 232 -1.62 -17.09 2.61
CA LYS A 232 -2.81 -17.53 3.36
C LYS A 232 -3.80 -16.37 3.53
N SER A 233 -3.33 -15.21 3.98
CA SER A 233 -4.14 -14.01 4.20
C SER A 233 -4.78 -13.51 2.90
N LEU A 234 -4.02 -13.45 1.81
CA LEU A 234 -4.56 -13.01 0.52
C LEU A 234 -5.62 -13.99 -0.02
N THR A 235 -5.38 -15.30 0.11
CA THR A 235 -6.32 -16.32 -0.36
C THR A 235 -7.60 -16.34 0.48
N SER A 236 -7.51 -16.14 1.80
CA SER A 236 -8.68 -16.08 2.69
C SER A 236 -9.52 -14.82 2.47
N THR A 237 -8.89 -13.66 2.27
CA THR A 237 -9.60 -12.38 2.19
C THR A 237 -10.17 -12.11 0.79
N TYR A 238 -9.41 -12.38 -0.26
CA TYR A 238 -9.77 -11.98 -1.64
C TYR A 238 -10.10 -13.16 -2.56
N GLY A 239 -9.84 -14.40 -2.14
CA GLY A 239 -10.03 -15.60 -2.96
C GLY A 239 -8.98 -15.73 -4.08
N ALA A 240 -9.40 -16.19 -5.25
CA ALA A 240 -8.50 -16.39 -6.39
C ALA A 240 -8.11 -15.03 -7.02
N LEU A 241 -6.85 -14.63 -6.83
CA LEU A 241 -6.30 -13.39 -7.39
C LEU A 241 -5.69 -13.63 -8.78
N GLU A 242 -6.01 -12.73 -9.72
CA GLU A 242 -5.33 -12.69 -11.01
C GLU A 242 -3.90 -12.17 -10.88
N LEU A 243 -2.97 -12.75 -11.66
CA LEU A 243 -1.54 -12.37 -11.67
C LEU A 243 -1.32 -10.87 -11.95
N LYS A 244 -2.21 -10.23 -12.71
CA LYS A 244 -2.10 -8.81 -13.08
C LYS A 244 -2.17 -7.85 -11.88
N HIS A 245 -2.82 -8.26 -10.80
CA HIS A 245 -2.95 -7.44 -9.59
C HIS A 245 -2.16 -8.00 -8.41
N LEU A 246 -1.60 -9.21 -8.53
CA LEU A 246 -0.99 -9.91 -7.41
C LEU A 246 0.13 -9.10 -6.74
N GLN A 247 0.94 -8.36 -7.50
CA GLN A 247 1.97 -7.48 -6.92
C GLN A 247 1.36 -6.43 -5.97
N ALA A 248 0.24 -5.83 -6.37
CA ALA A 248 -0.41 -4.80 -5.57
C ALA A 248 -0.98 -5.34 -4.26
N TYR A 249 -1.50 -6.58 -4.27
CA TYR A 249 -1.99 -7.25 -3.07
C TYR A 249 -0.86 -7.71 -2.15
N LEU A 250 0.25 -8.22 -2.71
CA LEU A 250 1.44 -8.55 -1.92
C LEU A 250 2.01 -7.31 -1.22
N SER A 251 2.01 -6.18 -1.92
CA SER A 251 2.53 -4.93 -1.37
C SER A 251 1.56 -4.28 -0.37
N GLU A 252 0.24 -4.48 -0.55
CA GLU A 252 -0.73 -4.18 0.51
C GLU A 252 -0.45 -4.98 1.77
N TYR A 253 -0.16 -6.28 1.65
CA TYR A 253 0.14 -7.12 2.81
C TYR A 253 1.40 -6.65 3.53
N THR A 254 2.49 -6.41 2.80
CA THR A 254 3.75 -5.90 3.39
C THR A 254 3.58 -4.52 4.01
N GLY A 255 2.90 -3.60 3.31
CA GLY A 255 2.63 -2.24 3.82
C GLY A 255 1.78 -2.25 5.08
N ARG A 256 0.73 -3.08 5.15
CA ARG A 256 -0.08 -3.24 6.37
C ARG A 256 0.73 -3.84 7.52
N ARG A 257 1.61 -4.80 7.23
CA ARG A 257 2.52 -5.36 8.23
C ARG A 257 3.48 -4.31 8.77
N TRP A 258 4.10 -3.52 7.88
CA TRP A 258 4.97 -2.39 8.27
C TRP A 258 4.20 -1.42 9.17
N LEU A 259 2.97 -1.03 8.80
CA LEU A 259 2.19 -0.05 9.56
C LEU A 259 1.92 -0.53 10.98
N ARG A 260 1.66 -1.82 11.16
CA ARG A 260 1.47 -2.47 12.46
C ARG A 260 2.71 -2.56 13.35
N LEU A 261 3.91 -2.36 12.81
CA LEU A 261 5.10 -2.16 13.66
C LEU A 261 5.04 -0.83 14.41
N SER A 262 4.17 0.09 14.00
CA SER A 262 3.87 1.29 14.79
C SER A 262 3.01 0.91 16.00
N GLU A 263 3.41 1.35 17.19
CA GLU A 263 2.81 0.91 18.46
C GLU A 263 1.32 1.27 18.65
N THR A 264 0.78 2.25 17.92
CA THR A 264 -0.62 2.71 18.10
C THR A 264 -1.45 2.69 16.81
N GLU A 265 -2.72 2.30 16.91
CA GLU A 265 -3.69 2.34 15.79
C GLU A 265 -3.83 3.75 15.21
N GLU A 266 -3.76 4.76 16.08
CA GLU A 266 -3.85 6.15 15.66
C GLU A 266 -2.67 6.56 14.77
N SER A 267 -1.47 6.09 15.08
CA SER A 267 -0.28 6.30 14.26
C SER A 267 -0.41 5.59 12.91
N MET A 268 -0.96 4.36 12.88
CA MET A 268 -1.17 3.64 11.62
C MET A 268 -2.07 4.42 10.65
N GLY A 269 -3.23 4.87 11.15
CA GLY A 269 -4.18 5.65 10.36
C GLY A 269 -3.59 6.95 9.83
N GLN A 270 -2.83 7.69 10.67
CA GLN A 270 -2.16 8.92 10.25
C GLN A 270 -1.08 8.66 9.19
N LYS A 271 -0.25 7.63 9.37
CA LYS A 271 0.77 7.26 8.39
C LYS A 271 0.15 6.89 7.05
N LEU A 272 -0.88 6.05 7.03
CA LEU A 272 -1.59 5.70 5.80
C LEU A 272 -2.23 6.93 5.14
N LEU A 273 -2.88 7.80 5.92
CA LEU A 273 -3.46 9.04 5.41
C LEU A 273 -2.39 9.95 4.78
N LYS A 274 -1.22 10.07 5.42
CA LYS A 274 -0.06 10.80 4.88
C LYS A 274 0.38 10.24 3.53
N MET A 275 0.41 8.91 3.40
CA MET A 275 0.72 8.25 2.13
C MET A 275 -0.29 8.64 1.04
N CYS A 276 -1.58 8.58 1.36
CA CYS A 276 -2.66 8.92 0.44
C CYS A 276 -2.68 10.39 0.00
N VAL A 277 -2.22 11.31 0.87
CA VAL A 277 -2.14 12.74 0.57
C VAL A 277 -0.90 13.10 -0.26
N THR A 278 0.21 12.39 -0.05
CA THR A 278 1.48 12.67 -0.76
C THR A 278 1.47 12.13 -2.18
N VAL A 279 0.74 11.04 -2.43
CA VAL A 279 0.73 10.36 -3.73
C VAL A 279 -0.22 11.07 -4.70
N PRO A 280 0.25 11.40 -5.92
CA PRO A 280 -0.56 12.12 -6.90
C PRO A 280 -1.77 11.29 -7.34
N ARG A 281 -2.76 12.00 -7.89
CA ARG A 281 -3.93 11.39 -8.49
C ARG A 281 -3.52 10.36 -9.56
N ILE A 282 -4.07 9.16 -9.42
CA ILE A 282 -3.97 8.11 -10.45
C ILE A 282 -5.31 7.90 -11.16
N SER A 283 -5.25 7.70 -12.47
CA SER A 283 -6.41 7.37 -13.30
C SER A 283 -6.73 5.88 -13.30
N TYR A 284 -7.98 5.52 -13.58
CA TYR A 284 -8.40 4.11 -13.73
C TYR A 284 -7.58 3.35 -14.79
N ARG A 285 -7.25 4.02 -15.91
CA ARG A 285 -6.42 3.44 -16.98
C ARG A 285 -5.02 3.10 -16.48
N GLN A 286 -4.41 3.97 -15.68
CA GLN A 286 -3.08 3.72 -15.09
C GLN A 286 -3.12 2.60 -14.03
N LEU A 287 -4.20 2.50 -13.25
CA LEU A 287 -4.35 1.42 -12.26
C LEU A 287 -4.48 0.02 -12.88
N ILE A 288 -5.08 -0.06 -14.08
CA ILE A 288 -5.34 -1.34 -14.77
C ILE A 288 -4.29 -1.65 -15.83
N ALA A 289 -3.53 -0.65 -16.27
CA ALA A 289 -2.31 -0.90 -17.03
C ALA A 289 -1.49 -1.94 -16.26
N ARG A 290 -1.02 -2.99 -16.94
CA ARG A 290 -0.08 -3.94 -16.35
C ARG A 290 1.02 -3.10 -15.71
N GLN A 291 1.21 -3.24 -14.40
CA GLN A 291 2.31 -2.62 -13.69
C GLN A 291 3.62 -3.13 -14.32
N CYS A 292 4.07 -2.48 -15.39
CA CYS A 292 5.50 -2.34 -15.61
C CYS A 292 5.92 -1.40 -14.48
N ASN A 293 6.83 -1.87 -13.63
CA ASN A 293 7.36 -1.10 -12.51
C ASN A 293 7.55 0.36 -12.96
N PRO A 294 7.00 1.36 -12.24
CA PRO A 294 7.46 2.71 -12.47
C PRO A 294 8.92 2.72 -12.06
N SER A 295 9.82 2.64 -13.02
CA SER A 295 11.19 3.08 -12.81
C SER A 295 11.09 4.48 -12.23
N LEU A 296 11.72 4.71 -11.08
CA LEU A 296 11.79 6.00 -10.36
C LEU A 296 12.36 7.18 -11.20
N ALA A 297 12.56 7.00 -12.50
CA ALA A 297 13.20 7.93 -13.41
C ALA A 297 12.26 8.94 -14.12
N ALA A 298 10.96 9.01 -13.81
CA ALA A 298 10.02 9.85 -14.56
C ALA A 298 9.32 10.96 -13.76
N VAL A 299 9.88 11.38 -12.63
CA VAL A 299 9.42 12.60 -11.93
C VAL A 299 10.65 13.38 -11.45
N ALA A 300 11.27 14.11 -12.39
CA ALA A 300 12.11 15.27 -12.12
C ALA A 300 11.39 16.51 -12.68
#